data_AF-A0A7V6H164-F1
#
_entry.id   AF-A0A7V6H164-F1
#
_cell.length_a   1.000
_cell.length_b   1.000
_cell.length_c   1.000
_cell.angle_alpha   90.00
_cell.angle_beta   90.00
_cell.angle_gamma   90.00
#
_symmetry.space_group_name_H-M   'P 1'
#
loop_
_entity.id
_entity.type
_entity.pdbx_description
1 polymer ?
#
loop_
_entity_poly.entity_id
_entity_poly.type
_entity_poly.pdbx_seq_one_letter_code
_entity_poly.pdbx_strand_id
1 'polypeptide(L)'
;KYIQTHFGIFPLKYFFSEGLQTDTGEEVSTREIKKILEECIAAEDKRRPLTDEKLVQILREKSYNIARRTVAKYREQLNIPVARLRKEL
;
A
#
# COMPACT_ATOMS: atom_id res chain seq x y z
N LYS A 1 22.36 -12.91 -11.08
CA LYS A 1 22.02 -12.08 -12.27
C LYS A 1 21.70 -10.67 -11.80
N TYR A 2 22.30 -9.66 -12.41
CA TYR A 2 22.14 -8.24 -12.07
C TYR A 2 21.80 -7.48 -13.36
N ILE A 3 21.01 -6.42 -13.26
CA ILE A 3 20.65 -5.53 -14.37
C ILE A 3 21.32 -4.18 -14.11
N GLN A 4 22.02 -3.67 -15.12
CA GLN A 4 22.54 -2.30 -15.11
C GLN A 4 21.52 -1.38 -15.77
N THR A 5 21.09 -0.36 -15.04
CA THR A 5 20.21 0.71 -15.52
C THR A 5 20.94 2.05 -15.42
N HIS A 6 20.40 3.10 -16.04
CA HIS A 6 20.95 4.46 -15.93
C HIS A 6 21.02 4.97 -14.48
N PHE A 7 20.21 4.39 -13.59
CA PHE A 7 20.17 4.70 -12.15
C PHE A 7 21.05 3.78 -11.28
N GLY A 8 21.82 2.88 -11.89
CA GLY A 8 22.72 1.97 -11.19
C GLY A 8 22.45 0.49 -11.46
N ILE A 9 23.21 -0.36 -10.76
CA ILE A 9 23.16 -1.82 -10.91
C ILE A 9 22.27 -2.41 -9.82
N PHE A 10 21.20 -3.09 -10.23
CA PHE A 10 20.25 -3.72 -9.32
C PHE A 10 20.26 -5.24 -9.47
N PRO A 11 20.17 -6.01 -8.37
CA PRO A 11 19.98 -7.45 -8.45
C PRO A 11 18.68 -7.76 -9.18
N LEU A 12 18.68 -8.77 -10.06
CA LEU A 12 17.50 -9.11 -10.86
C LEU A 12 16.25 -9.39 -9.99
N LYS A 13 16.46 -9.96 -8.79
CA LYS A 13 15.42 -10.17 -7.77
C LYS A 13 14.74 -8.88 -7.28
N TYR A 14 15.37 -7.72 -7.46
CA TYR A 14 14.81 -6.43 -7.13
C TYR A 14 13.60 -6.07 -8.01
N PHE A 15 13.61 -6.54 -9.25
CA PHE A 15 12.51 -6.33 -10.21
C PHE A 15 11.43 -7.39 -10.10
N PHE A 16 11.77 -8.58 -9.61
CA PHE A 16 10.82 -9.63 -9.27
C PHE A 16 10.43 -9.52 -7.79
N SER A 17 9.82 -8.40 -7.40
CA SER A 17 9.04 -8.40 -6.17
C SER A 17 7.82 -9.26 -6.40
N GLU A 18 7.60 -10.30 -5.57
CA GLU A 18 6.37 -11.09 -5.53
C GLU A 18 5.15 -10.15 -5.54
N GLY A 19 4.61 -9.89 -6.74
CA GLY A 19 3.49 -9.00 -6.96
C GLY A 19 2.24 -9.71 -6.47
N LEU A 20 1.43 -9.02 -5.68
CA LEU A 20 0.06 -9.47 -5.47
C LEU A 20 -0.65 -9.27 -6.82
N GLN A 21 -0.99 -10.38 -7.48
CA GLN A 21 -1.83 -10.32 -8.68
C GLN A 21 -3.19 -9.76 -8.27
N THR A 22 -3.55 -8.62 -8.86
CA THR A 22 -4.94 -8.16 -8.88
C THR A 22 -5.75 -9.03 -9.84
N ASP A 23 -7.05 -9.20 -9.60
CA ASP A 23 -7.96 -9.94 -10.50
C ASP A 23 -7.96 -9.38 -11.95
N THR A 24 -7.44 -8.17 -12.16
CA THR A 24 -7.25 -7.52 -13.48
C THR A 24 -5.94 -7.88 -14.18
N GLY A 25 -5.08 -8.71 -13.59
CA GLY A 25 -3.81 -9.13 -14.19
C GLY A 25 -2.69 -8.09 -14.09
N GLU A 26 -2.88 -7.00 -13.34
CA GLU A 26 -1.82 -6.04 -13.07
C GLU A 26 -0.98 -6.53 -11.87
N GLU A 27 0.33 -6.69 -12.09
CA GLU A 27 1.31 -7.02 -11.05
C GLU A 27 1.54 -5.79 -10.16
N VAL A 28 0.71 -5.65 -9.11
CA VAL A 28 0.84 -4.50 -8.22
C VAL A 28 1.96 -4.78 -7.24
N SER A 29 3.06 -4.02 -7.40
CA SER A 29 4.21 -4.09 -6.51
C SER A 29 3.83 -3.67 -5.10
N THR A 30 4.36 -4.37 -4.08
CA THR A 30 4.14 -4.03 -2.67
C THR A 30 4.52 -2.58 -2.32
N ARG A 31 5.44 -1.98 -3.09
CA ARG A 31 5.79 -0.54 -2.97
C ARG A 31 4.69 0.38 -3.46
N GLU A 32 4.03 0.04 -4.57
CA GLU A 32 2.93 0.82 -5.14
C GLU A 32 1.76 0.86 -4.14
N ILE A 33 1.39 -0.30 -3.59
CA ILE A 33 0.33 -0.41 -2.58
C ILE A 33 0.64 0.46 -1.37
N LYS A 34 1.89 0.42 -0.86
CA LYS A 34 2.31 1.25 0.27
C LYS A 34 2.21 2.74 -0.04
N LYS A 35 2.61 3.16 -1.24
CA LYS A 35 2.55 4.55 -1.67
C LYS A 35 1.10 5.03 -1.79
N ILE A 36 0.24 4.25 -2.43
CA ILE A 36 -1.20 4.57 -2.54
C ILE A 36 -1.86 4.58 -1.17
N LEU A 37 -1.49 3.66 -0.27
CA LEU A 37 -1.99 3.63 1.10
C LEU A 37 -1.57 4.87 1.88
N GLU A 38 -0.31 5.31 1.73
CA GLU A 38 0.20 6.54 2.31
C GLU A 38 -0.52 7.78 1.77
N GLU A 39 -0.71 7.88 0.45
CA GLU A 39 -1.47 8.97 -0.19
C GLU A 39 -2.93 9.00 0.26
N CYS A 40 -3.60 7.84 0.34
CA CYS A 40 -4.98 7.75 0.81
C CYS A 40 -5.10 8.19 2.27
N ILE A 41 -4.10 7.86 3.10
CA ILE A 41 -4.05 8.26 4.50
C ILE A 41 -3.63 9.73 4.65
N ALA A 42 -2.79 10.27 3.77
CA ALA A 42 -2.42 11.68 3.78
C ALA A 42 -3.58 12.59 3.36
N ALA A 43 -4.43 12.10 2.43
CA ALA A 43 -5.66 12.76 2.01
C ALA A 43 -6.84 12.55 2.97
N GLU A 44 -6.66 11.78 4.04
CA GLU A 44 -7.67 11.50 5.04
C GLU A 44 -8.02 12.72 5.88
N ASP A 45 -9.31 12.84 6.21
CA ASP A 45 -9.80 13.88 7.10
C ASP A 45 -9.46 13.54 8.56
N LYS A 46 -8.55 14.32 9.17
CA LYS A 46 -8.06 14.09 10.56
C LYS A 46 -9.17 14.09 11.61
N ARG A 47 -10.35 14.67 11.30
CA ARG A 47 -11.53 14.65 12.18
C ARG A 47 -12.27 13.33 12.15
N ARG A 48 -12.16 12.57 11.06
CA ARG A 48 -12.82 11.28 10.85
C ARG A 48 -11.82 10.29 10.25
N PRO A 49 -10.95 9.73 11.11
CA PRO A 49 -9.91 8.87 10.60
C PRO A 49 -10.47 7.61 9.93
N LEU A 50 -9.92 7.23 8.79
CA LEU A 50 -10.33 6.11 7.98
C LEU A 50 -9.94 4.81 8.69
N THR A 51 -10.96 4.00 8.97
CA THR A 51 -10.74 2.64 9.43
C THR A 51 -10.08 1.82 8.34
N ASP A 52 -9.35 0.77 8.75
CA ASP A 52 -8.76 -0.21 7.84
C ASP A 52 -9.79 -0.82 6.86
N GLU A 53 -11.06 -0.95 7.25
CA GLU A 53 -12.14 -1.36 6.33
C GLU A 53 -12.42 -0.34 5.23
N LYS A 54 -12.35 0.96 5.53
CA LYS A 54 -12.59 2.01 4.56
C LYS A 54 -11.45 2.11 3.56
N LEU A 55 -10.21 1.92 4.03
CA LEU A 55 -9.03 1.81 3.17
C LEU A 55 -9.13 0.62 2.22
N VAL A 56 -9.58 -0.54 2.71
CA VAL A 56 -9.87 -1.71 1.85
C VAL A 56 -10.94 -1.38 0.79
N GLN A 57 -11.99 -0.65 1.16
CA GLN A 57 -13.04 -0.26 0.22
C GLN A 57 -12.50 0.66 -0.89
N ILE A 58 -11.72 1.70 -0.54
CA ILE A 58 -11.10 2.62 -1.50
C ILE A 58 -10.13 1.89 -2.44
N LEU A 59 -9.34 0.97 -1.88
CA LEU A 59 -8.42 0.15 -2.65
C LEU A 59 -9.19 -0.77 -3.60
N ARG A 60 -10.29 -1.37 -3.15
CA ARG A 60 -11.16 -2.21 -3.98
C ARG A 60 -11.83 -1.42 -5.10
N GLU A 61 -12.24 -0.18 -4.86
CA GLU A 61 -12.75 0.73 -5.90
C GLU A 61 -11.69 1.06 -6.96
N LYS A 62 -10.42 1.08 -6.57
CA LYS A 62 -9.26 1.25 -7.48
C LYS A 62 -8.80 -0.08 -8.11
N SER A 63 -9.64 -1.13 -8.09
CA SER A 63 -9.32 -2.49 -8.57
C SER A 63 -8.21 -3.22 -7.80
N TYR A 64 -7.80 -2.72 -6.63
CA TYR A 64 -6.86 -3.41 -5.76
C TYR A 64 -7.60 -4.33 -4.79
N ASN A 65 -7.62 -5.62 -5.09
CA ASN A 65 -8.25 -6.62 -4.23
C ASN A 65 -7.30 -7.01 -3.07
N ILE A 66 -7.29 -6.21 -1.99
CA ILE A 66 -6.37 -6.37 -0.87
C ILE A 66 -7.16 -6.72 0.40
N ALA A 67 -6.73 -7.76 1.12
CA ALA A 67 -7.34 -8.14 2.39
C ALA A 67 -7.02 -7.13 3.51
N ARG A 68 -7.97 -6.96 4.44
CA ARG A 68 -7.81 -6.12 5.66
C ARG A 68 -6.52 -6.44 6.43
N ARG A 69 -6.14 -7.72 6.52
CA ARG A 69 -4.90 -8.16 7.19
C ARG A 69 -3.64 -7.63 6.51
N THR A 70 -3.63 -7.59 5.17
CA THR A 70 -2.51 -7.06 4.39
C THR A 70 -2.41 -5.54 4.54
N VAL A 71 -3.54 -4.84 4.53
CA VAL A 71 -3.59 -3.40 4.82
C VAL A 71 -3.08 -3.09 6.22
N ALA A 72 -3.50 -3.85 7.25
CA ALA A 72 -3.02 -3.70 8.61
C ALA A 72 -1.50 -3.90 8.71
N LYS A 73 -0.98 -4.97 8.09
CA LYS A 73 0.47 -5.24 8.03
C LYS A 73 1.24 -4.10 7.38
N TYR A 74 0.77 -3.55 6.25
CA TYR A 74 1.44 -2.44 5.59
C TYR A 74 1.33 -1.14 6.36
N ARG A 75 0.20 -0.89 7.04
CA ARG A 75 0.02 0.24 7.94
C ARG A 75 1.02 0.20 9.11
N GLU A 76 1.22 -0.97 9.72
CA GLU A 76 2.22 -1.16 10.77
C GLU A 76 3.65 -0.92 10.25
N GLN A 77 3.96 -1.42 9.05
CA GLN A 77 5.26 -1.18 8.42
C GLN A 77 5.53 0.31 8.11
N LEU A 78 4.47 1.08 7.86
CA LEU A 78 4.53 2.53 7.63
C LEU A 78 4.45 3.34 8.94
N ASN A 79 4.48 2.69 10.11
CA ASN A 79 4.37 3.31 11.44
C ASN A 79 3.12 4.18 11.62
N ILE A 80 2.05 3.92 10.86
CA ILE A 80 0.87 4.79 10.92
C ILE A 80 -0.08 4.29 12.01
N PRO A 81 -0.39 5.09 13.04
CA PRO A 81 -1.20 4.64 14.17
C PRO A 81 -2.63 4.27 13.74
N VAL A 82 -3.32 3.49 14.57
CA VAL A 82 -4.73 3.12 14.34
C VAL A 82 -5.62 4.36 14.21
N ALA A 83 -6.68 4.27 13.41
CA ALA A 83 -7.65 5.35 13.21
C ALA A 83 -8.13 5.96 14.54
N ARG A 84 -8.34 5.11 15.57
CA ARG A 84 -8.76 5.56 16.90
C ARG A 84 -7.80 6.55 17.56
N LEU A 85 -6.51 6.50 17.27
CA LEU A 85 -5.47 7.36 17.84
C LEU A 85 -5.19 8.60 16.97
N ARG A 86 -5.69 8.65 15.73
CA ARG A 86 -5.54 9.80 14.82
C ARG A 86 -6.66 10.83 14.93
N LYS A 87 -7.65 10.57 15.77
CA LYS A 87 -8.75 11.50 15.99
C LYS A 87 -8.23 12.67 16.82
N GLU A 88 -7.97 13.80 16.17
CA GLU A 88 -7.79 15.06 16.89
C GLU A 88 -9.17 15.49 17.44
N LEU A 89 -9.20 15.81 18.74
CA LEU A 89 -10.38 16.26 19.49
C LEU A 89 -10.73 17.72 19.13
#